data_AF-A0A0N0BP10-F1
#
_entry.id   AF-A0A0N0BP10-F1
#
_cell.length_a   1.000
_cell.length_b   1.000
_cell.length_c   1.000
_cell.angle_alpha   90.00
_cell.angle_beta   90.00
_cell.angle_gamma   90.00
#
_symmetry.space_group_name_H-M   'P 1'
#
loop_
_entity.id
_entity.type
_entity.pdbx_description
1 polymer ?
#
loop_
_entity_poly.entity_id
_entity_poly.type
_entity_poly.pdbx_seq_one_letter_code
_entity_poly.pdbx_strand_id
1 'polypeptide(L)'
;MTETQIPLTGRTLIVGSSGVGKTSLTARTLTNWLEDGRTQETVVFEFGPELGRTDRVVGRRLCRFVEIPDQVWIDPVEANAPRSQGSETADVLKLARENAERANRRFNDAPSAPAAVFVNDATIGFQHEAGDLDKFIEYCSQADCVVVNAYEGDEFGRDDPVSRREQTVLRRLRSWTDRTIELS
;
A
#
# COMPACT_ATOMS: atom_id res chain seq x y z
N MET A 1 -21.36 8.71 -13.43
CA MET A 1 -20.05 8.03 -13.43
C MET A 1 -20.31 6.61 -13.02
N THR A 2 -20.07 5.63 -13.90
CA THR A 2 -20.10 4.21 -13.54
C THR A 2 -19.08 3.98 -12.43
N GLU A 3 -19.51 3.50 -11.27
CA GLU A 3 -18.61 3.18 -10.18
C GLU A 3 -17.63 2.08 -10.63
N THR A 4 -16.33 2.35 -10.58
CA THR A 4 -15.30 1.37 -10.96
C THR A 4 -15.31 0.18 -10.01
N GLN A 5 -15.97 -0.91 -10.36
CA GLN A 5 -15.90 -2.16 -9.59
C GLN A 5 -14.61 -2.91 -9.91
N ILE A 6 -13.89 -3.31 -8.87
CA ILE A 6 -12.69 -4.13 -8.99
C ILE A 6 -13.10 -5.60 -8.87
N PRO A 7 -12.73 -6.46 -9.85
CA PRO A 7 -12.89 -7.90 -9.72
C PRO A 7 -12.18 -8.43 -8.47
N LEU A 8 -12.85 -9.30 -7.72
CA LEU A 8 -12.37 -9.92 -6.48
C LEU A 8 -11.52 -11.17 -6.77
N THR A 9 -10.74 -11.11 -7.85
CA THR A 9 -9.81 -12.15 -8.29
C THR A 9 -8.70 -11.52 -9.13
N GLY A 10 -7.54 -12.19 -9.12
CA GLY A 10 -6.32 -11.72 -9.75
C GLY A 10 -5.75 -10.50 -9.04
N ARG A 11 -4.85 -9.80 -9.71
CA ARG A 11 -4.04 -8.74 -9.13
C ARG A 11 -4.40 -7.39 -9.73
N THR A 12 -4.80 -6.46 -8.87
CA THR A 12 -5.13 -5.08 -9.24
C THR A 12 -4.13 -4.12 -8.63
N LEU A 13 -3.58 -3.24 -9.46
CA LEU A 13 -2.88 -2.05 -9.00
C LEU A 13 -3.77 -0.82 -9.18
N ILE A 14 -3.87 0.02 -8.16
CA ILE A 14 -4.57 1.32 -8.21
C ILE A 14 -3.51 2.41 -8.02
N VAL A 15 -3.36 3.29 -8.99
CA VAL A 15 -2.37 4.37 -8.98
C VAL A 15 -3.02 5.74 -9.18
N GLY A 16 -2.27 6.78 -8.83
CA GLY A 16 -2.68 8.18 -8.97
C GLY A 16 -2.13 9.07 -7.86
N SER A 17 -2.35 10.37 -8.02
CA SER A 17 -1.82 11.41 -7.15
C SER A 17 -2.42 11.39 -5.74
N SER A 18 -1.92 12.25 -4.86
CA SER A 18 -2.46 12.45 -3.52
C SER A 18 -3.94 12.86 -3.57
N GLY A 19 -4.82 12.19 -2.81
CA GLY A 19 -6.22 12.61 -2.66
C GLY A 19 -7.22 12.16 -3.75
N VAL A 20 -6.78 11.50 -4.82
CA VAL A 20 -7.65 11.07 -5.94
C VAL A 20 -8.55 9.85 -5.64
N GLY A 21 -8.63 9.40 -4.38
CA GLY A 21 -9.53 8.33 -3.95
C GLY A 21 -8.99 6.89 -3.99
N LYS A 22 -7.67 6.68 -4.20
CA LYS A 22 -7.04 5.34 -4.22
C LYS A 22 -7.37 4.48 -2.98
N THR A 23 -7.17 5.05 -1.80
CA THR A 23 -7.47 4.41 -0.52
C THR A 23 -8.95 4.07 -0.41
N SER A 24 -9.84 4.98 -0.80
CA SER A 24 -11.28 4.76 -0.76
C SER A 24 -11.71 3.63 -1.70
N LEU A 25 -11.13 3.54 -2.90
CA LEU A 25 -11.39 2.44 -3.83
C LEU A 25 -10.86 1.10 -3.31
N THR A 26 -9.69 1.11 -2.65
CA THR A 26 -9.14 -0.08 -1.99
C THR A 26 -10.03 -0.54 -0.84
N ALA A 27 -10.45 0.39 0.01
CA ALA A 27 -11.35 0.12 1.14
C ALA A 27 -12.70 -0.41 0.67
N ARG A 28 -13.30 0.19 -0.36
CA ARG A 28 -14.56 -0.33 -0.94
C ARG A 28 -14.39 -1.76 -1.47
N THR A 29 -13.25 -2.05 -2.09
CA THR A 29 -12.99 -3.40 -2.60
C THR A 29 -12.80 -4.40 -1.46
N LEU A 30 -12.15 -3.99 -0.38
CA LEU A 30 -12.08 -4.78 0.86
C LEU A 30 -13.47 -4.99 1.48
N THR A 31 -14.31 -3.96 1.54
CA THR A 31 -15.71 -4.09 1.98
C THR A 31 -16.46 -5.14 1.18
N ASN A 32 -16.43 -5.05 -0.15
CA ASN A 32 -17.08 -6.04 -1.02
C ASN A 32 -16.53 -7.45 -0.80
N TRP A 33 -15.22 -7.59 -0.55
CA TRP A 33 -14.61 -8.88 -0.24
C TRP A 33 -15.15 -9.48 1.06
N LEU A 34 -15.25 -8.66 2.11
CA LEU A 34 -15.71 -9.05 3.45
C LEU A 34 -17.22 -9.32 3.49
N GLU A 35 -18.02 -8.58 2.74
CA GLU A 35 -19.48 -8.78 2.63
C GLU A 35 -19.86 -10.15 2.04
N ASP A 36 -18.98 -10.75 1.24
CA ASP A 36 -19.12 -12.13 0.76
C ASP A 36 -18.77 -13.19 1.85
N GLY A 37 -18.54 -12.76 3.10
CA GLY A 37 -18.21 -13.64 4.24
C GLY A 37 -16.77 -14.13 4.27
N ARG A 38 -15.88 -13.59 3.42
CA ARG A 38 -14.48 -14.01 3.28
C ARG A 38 -13.58 -13.20 4.21
N THR A 39 -13.51 -13.60 5.47
CA THR A 39 -12.69 -12.93 6.49
C THR A 39 -11.43 -13.71 6.84
N GLN A 40 -11.51 -15.04 6.84
CA GLN A 40 -10.35 -15.92 7.06
C GLN A 40 -9.30 -15.68 5.98
N GLU A 41 -8.03 -15.75 6.37
CA GLU A 41 -6.89 -15.65 5.45
C GLU A 41 -6.85 -14.35 4.63
N THR A 42 -7.62 -13.34 5.05
CA THR A 42 -7.57 -12.00 4.47
C THR A 42 -6.49 -11.21 5.18
N VAL A 43 -5.59 -10.63 4.40
CA VAL A 43 -4.38 -9.95 4.88
C VAL A 43 -4.42 -8.50 4.42
N VAL A 44 -4.23 -7.58 5.36
CA VAL A 44 -4.17 -6.14 5.09
C VAL A 44 -2.81 -5.60 5.51
N PHE A 45 -2.03 -5.14 4.53
CA PHE A 45 -0.82 -4.37 4.77
C PHE A 45 -1.14 -2.87 4.69
N GLU A 46 -0.89 -2.17 5.79
CA GLU A 46 -1.19 -0.75 5.92
C GLU A 46 0.11 0.05 6.06
N PHE A 47 0.61 0.60 4.94
CA PHE A 47 1.84 1.39 4.90
C PHE A 47 1.60 2.90 4.87
N GLY A 48 0.34 3.33 4.79
CA GLY A 48 0.00 4.75 4.82
C GLY A 48 0.40 5.39 6.15
N PRO A 49 1.15 6.51 6.15
CA PRO A 49 1.55 7.18 7.37
C PRO A 49 0.32 7.80 8.05
N GLU A 50 0.31 7.78 9.38
CA GLU A 50 -0.60 8.63 10.13
C GLU A 50 0.00 10.02 10.25
N LEU A 51 -0.35 10.89 9.29
CA LEU A 51 -0.03 12.30 9.41
C LEU A 51 -1.07 12.96 10.32
N GLY A 52 -0.76 13.01 11.61
CA GLY A 52 -1.44 13.92 12.53
C GLY A 52 -0.98 15.36 12.24
N ARG A 53 -1.85 16.21 11.68
CA ARG A 53 -1.74 17.65 11.93
C ARG A 53 -2.43 17.91 13.28
N THR A 54 -1.89 18.82 14.06
CA THR A 54 -2.13 19.07 15.50
C THR A 54 -3.60 19.25 15.91
N ASP A 55 -4.51 19.38 14.95
CA ASP A 55 -5.96 19.59 15.11
C ASP A 55 -6.83 18.66 14.23
N ARG A 56 -6.24 17.80 13.39
CA ARG A 56 -6.98 16.82 12.57
C ARG A 56 -6.09 15.65 12.16
N VAL A 57 -6.46 14.44 12.59
CA VAL A 57 -5.82 13.21 12.12
C VAL A 57 -6.25 12.97 10.67
N VAL A 58 -5.37 13.30 9.72
CA VAL A 58 -5.55 13.00 8.30
C VAL A 58 -4.69 11.80 7.97
N GLY A 59 -5.14 10.61 8.36
CA GLY A 59 -4.47 9.38 7.94
C GLY A 59 -5.31 8.63 6.92
N ARG A 60 -4.65 8.09 5.91
CA ARG A 60 -5.25 7.33 4.80
C ARG A 60 -5.38 5.85 5.11
N ARG A 61 -5.47 5.46 6.39
CA ARG A 61 -5.59 4.05 6.76
C ARG A 61 -6.95 3.49 6.32
N LEU A 62 -6.97 2.24 5.88
CA LEU A 62 -8.17 1.54 5.44
C LEU A 62 -9.22 1.44 6.55
N CYS A 63 -8.79 1.24 7.80
CA CYS A 63 -9.69 1.15 8.98
C CYS A 63 -10.55 2.41 9.23
N ARG A 64 -10.27 3.54 8.57
CA ARG A 64 -11.15 4.72 8.61
C ARG A 64 -12.32 4.66 7.62
N PHE A 65 -12.25 3.76 6.66
CA PHE A 65 -13.23 3.61 5.57
C PHE A 65 -13.98 2.28 5.63
N VAL A 66 -13.41 1.28 6.30
CA VAL A 66 -13.97 -0.07 6.43
C VAL A 66 -13.85 -0.56 7.87
N GLU A 67 -14.92 -1.17 8.37
CA GLU A 67 -14.88 -1.94 9.61
C GLU A 67 -14.22 -3.29 9.31
N ILE A 68 -13.07 -3.54 9.93
CA ILE A 68 -12.27 -4.74 9.67
C ILE A 68 -12.57 -5.75 10.78
N PRO A 69 -13.14 -6.92 10.47
CA PRO A 69 -13.40 -7.97 11.45
C PRO A 69 -12.10 -8.50 12.07
N ASP A 70 -12.15 -8.93 13.33
CA ASP A 70 -10.99 -9.46 14.08
C ASP A 70 -10.32 -10.68 13.41
N GLN A 71 -11.01 -11.38 12.51
CA GLN A 71 -10.46 -12.52 11.77
C GLN A 71 -9.52 -12.11 10.64
N VAL A 72 -9.61 -10.86 10.18
CA VAL A 72 -8.71 -10.32 9.16
C VAL A 72 -7.38 -10.01 9.83
N TRP A 73 -6.29 -10.56 9.27
CA TRP A 73 -4.97 -10.16 9.72
C TRP A 73 -4.67 -8.76 9.19
N ILE A 74 -4.38 -7.83 10.09
CA ILE A 74 -3.96 -6.48 9.76
C ILE A 74 -2.76 -6.11 10.60
N ASP A 75 -1.72 -5.58 9.96
CA ASP A 75 -0.57 -5.07 10.68
C ASP A 75 -0.08 -3.74 10.10
N PRO A 76 -0.43 -2.61 10.74
CA PRO A 76 -0.01 -1.31 10.28
C PRO A 76 1.48 -1.07 10.52
N VAL A 77 2.13 -0.46 9.54
CA VAL A 77 3.44 0.13 9.73
C VAL A 77 3.25 1.56 10.25
N GLU A 78 3.94 1.89 11.33
CA GLU A 78 4.18 3.28 11.69
C GLU A 78 5.17 3.86 10.68
N ALA A 79 4.64 4.28 9.54
CA ALA A 79 5.45 4.80 8.45
C ALA A 79 5.88 6.24 8.75
N ASN A 80 7.16 6.50 8.54
CA ASN A 80 7.69 7.84 8.41
C ASN A 80 7.20 8.46 7.08
N ALA A 81 7.22 9.78 6.99
CA ALA A 81 7.01 10.52 5.74
C ALA A 81 8.33 11.19 5.33
N PRO A 82 9.24 10.47 4.62
CA PRO A 82 10.64 10.88 4.48
C PRO A 82 10.82 12.30 3.97
N ARG A 83 10.05 12.68 2.94
CA ARG A 83 10.12 13.99 2.28
C ARG A 83 9.47 15.13 3.06
N SER A 84 8.64 14.82 4.05
CA SER A 84 8.01 15.82 4.94
C SER A 84 8.72 15.97 6.27
N GLN A 85 9.44 14.93 6.72
CA GLN A 85 10.12 14.88 8.02
C GLN A 85 11.64 15.05 7.92
N GLY A 86 12.24 14.70 6.78
CA GLY A 86 13.69 14.82 6.58
C GLY A 86 14.10 16.25 6.24
N SER A 87 15.14 16.75 6.92
CA SER A 87 15.78 18.03 6.65
C SER A 87 16.76 17.97 5.49
N GLU A 88 17.46 16.84 5.34
CA GLU A 88 18.50 16.63 4.34
C GLU A 88 18.35 15.27 3.64
N THR A 89 19.05 15.09 2.52
CA THR A 89 18.95 13.84 1.71
C THR A 89 19.27 12.58 2.53
N ALA A 90 20.25 12.65 3.43
CA ALA A 90 20.61 11.54 4.31
C ALA A 90 19.47 11.16 5.27
N ASP A 91 18.77 12.16 5.82
CA ASP A 91 17.62 11.94 6.71
C ASP A 91 16.45 11.31 5.95
N VAL A 92 16.17 11.81 4.75
CA VAL A 92 15.13 11.25 3.86
C VAL A 92 15.42 9.77 3.57
N LEU A 93 16.67 9.42 3.22
CA LEU A 93 17.06 8.04 2.95
C LEU A 93 16.98 7.15 4.20
N LYS A 94 17.37 7.67 5.36
CA LYS A 94 17.25 6.94 6.64
C LYS A 94 15.79 6.63 6.96
N LEU A 95 14.89 7.61 6.85
CA LEU A 95 13.47 7.41 7.10
C LEU A 95 12.84 6.41 6.11
N ALA A 96 13.25 6.46 4.83
CA ALA A 96 12.82 5.50 3.82
C ALA A 96 13.33 4.07 4.10
N ARG A 97 14.58 3.94 4.59
CA ARG A 97 15.15 2.67 5.01
C ARG A 97 14.40 2.07 6.20
N GLU A 98 14.08 2.89 7.20
CA GLU A 98 13.30 2.45 8.37
C GLU A 98 11.90 1.94 7.96
N ASN A 99 11.23 2.62 7.02
CA ASN A 99 9.95 2.17 6.46
C ASN A 99 10.09 0.80 5.79
N ALA A 100 11.12 0.63 4.97
CA ALA A 100 11.38 -0.63 4.28
C ALA A 100 11.67 -1.78 5.24
N GLU A 101 12.50 -1.56 6.26
CA GLU A 101 12.78 -2.58 7.27
C GLU A 101 11.55 -2.93 8.11
N ARG A 102 10.67 -1.95 8.42
CA ARG A 102 9.38 -2.18 9.07
C ARG A 102 8.45 -3.02 8.18
N ALA A 103 8.33 -2.69 6.90
CA ALA A 103 7.51 -3.44 5.94
C ALA A 103 7.98 -4.89 5.82
N ASN A 104 9.29 -5.12 5.69
CA ASN A 104 9.86 -6.47 5.62
C ASN A 104 9.51 -7.34 6.83
N ARG A 105 9.50 -6.76 8.04
CA ARG A 105 9.07 -7.48 9.24
C ARG A 105 7.61 -7.91 9.14
N ARG A 106 6.73 -7.01 8.67
CA ARG A 106 5.31 -7.35 8.49
C ARG A 106 5.11 -8.50 7.51
N PHE A 107 5.91 -8.60 6.46
CA PHE A 107 5.85 -9.76 5.54
C PHE A 107 6.26 -11.08 6.20
N ASN A 108 7.14 -11.05 7.20
CA ASN A 108 7.52 -12.24 7.95
C ASN A 108 6.44 -12.68 8.95
N ASP A 109 5.68 -11.72 9.48
CA ASP A 109 4.66 -11.95 10.51
C ASP A 109 3.29 -12.30 9.90
N ALA A 110 3.12 -12.09 8.60
CA ALA A 110 1.88 -12.36 7.89
C ALA A 110 1.59 -13.87 7.77
N PRO A 111 0.30 -14.28 7.78
CA PRO A 111 -0.10 -15.67 7.57
C PRO A 111 0.48 -16.24 6.27
N SER A 112 0.94 -17.49 6.27
CA SER A 112 1.67 -18.09 5.15
C SER A 112 0.80 -18.49 3.94
N ALA A 113 -0.52 -18.43 4.06
CA ALA A 113 -1.45 -18.79 2.98
C ALA A 113 -2.62 -17.79 2.94
N PRO A 114 -2.42 -16.60 2.33
CA PRO A 114 -3.49 -15.61 2.21
C PRO A 114 -4.49 -16.02 1.12
N ALA A 115 -5.79 -15.91 1.39
CA ALA A 115 -6.84 -15.99 0.38
C ALA A 115 -6.95 -14.66 -0.39
N ALA A 116 -6.76 -13.54 0.30
CA ALA A 116 -6.69 -12.21 -0.29
C ALA A 116 -5.69 -11.29 0.40
N VAL A 117 -5.08 -10.39 -0.38
CA VAL A 117 -4.16 -9.38 0.13
C VAL A 117 -4.58 -7.98 -0.32
N PHE A 118 -4.79 -7.09 0.64
CA PHE A 118 -5.08 -5.67 0.41
C PHE A 118 -3.93 -4.83 0.93
N VAL A 119 -3.43 -3.90 0.11
CA VAL A 119 -2.24 -3.10 0.44
C VAL A 119 -2.52 -1.63 0.20
N ASN A 120 -2.33 -0.83 1.24
CA ASN A 120 -2.48 0.61 1.18
C ASN A 120 -1.11 1.31 1.19
N ASP A 121 -0.93 2.23 0.24
CA ASP A 121 0.27 3.03 0.00
C ASP A 121 1.56 2.18 -0.14
N ALA A 122 1.51 1.16 -1.02
CA ALA A 122 2.57 0.16 -1.21
C ALA A 122 3.97 0.73 -1.42
N THR A 123 4.09 1.83 -2.18
CA THR A 123 5.40 2.42 -2.49
C THR A 123 6.18 2.80 -1.24
N ILE A 124 5.52 3.13 -0.12
CA ILE A 124 6.15 3.55 1.14
C ILE A 124 7.03 2.44 1.72
N GLY A 125 6.59 1.18 1.66
CA GLY A 125 7.38 0.03 2.11
C GLY A 125 8.60 -0.26 1.22
N PHE A 126 8.70 0.36 0.04
CA PHE A 126 9.73 0.08 -0.95
C PHE A 126 10.51 1.32 -1.40
N GLN A 127 10.41 2.44 -0.67
CA GLN A 127 11.13 3.69 -0.93
C GLN A 127 12.67 3.57 -0.80
N HIS A 128 13.16 2.45 -0.26
CA HIS A 128 14.58 2.15 -0.10
C HIS A 128 14.92 0.76 -0.67
N GLU A 129 16.19 0.53 -1.03
CA GLU A 129 16.68 -0.76 -1.54
C GLU A 129 16.60 -1.91 -0.53
N ALA A 130 16.49 -1.57 0.76
CA ALA A 130 16.29 -2.54 1.82
C ALA A 130 14.89 -3.19 1.76
N GLY A 131 13.95 -2.60 1.02
CA GLY A 131 12.59 -3.15 0.88
C GLY A 131 12.56 -4.31 -0.10
N ASP A 132 12.12 -5.47 0.37
CA ASP A 132 12.13 -6.72 -0.39
C ASP A 132 10.87 -6.86 -1.24
N LEU A 133 10.88 -6.17 -2.37
CA LEU A 133 9.75 -6.14 -3.31
C LEU A 133 9.48 -7.51 -3.94
N ASP A 134 10.53 -8.30 -4.22
CA ASP A 134 10.36 -9.61 -4.84
C ASP A 134 9.71 -10.59 -3.86
N LYS A 135 10.10 -10.57 -2.58
CA LYS A 135 9.41 -11.34 -1.54
C LYS A 135 7.97 -10.91 -1.35
N PHE A 136 7.68 -9.61 -1.38
CA PHE A 136 6.30 -9.11 -1.33
C PHE A 136 5.46 -9.63 -2.50
N ILE A 137 6.01 -9.57 -3.72
CA ILE A 137 5.38 -10.08 -4.92
C ILE A 137 5.15 -11.59 -4.82
N GLU A 138 6.14 -12.35 -4.35
CA GLU A 138 6.03 -13.80 -4.13
C GLU A 138 4.90 -14.12 -3.14
N TYR A 139 4.87 -13.42 -2.01
CA TYR A 139 3.83 -13.56 -0.99
C TYR A 139 2.44 -13.27 -1.58
N CYS A 140 2.25 -12.12 -2.22
CA CYS A 140 0.97 -11.75 -2.81
C CYS A 140 0.53 -12.70 -3.94
N SER A 141 1.47 -13.33 -4.65
CA SER A 141 1.15 -14.26 -5.75
C SER A 141 0.54 -15.57 -5.27
N GLN A 142 0.49 -15.81 -3.95
CA GLN A 142 -0.17 -16.98 -3.36
C GLN A 142 -1.69 -16.76 -3.15
N ALA A 143 -2.16 -15.52 -3.21
CA ALA A 143 -3.56 -15.17 -2.99
C ALA A 143 -4.39 -15.19 -4.27
N ASP A 144 -5.67 -15.54 -4.14
CA ASP A 144 -6.64 -15.52 -5.24
C ASP A 144 -7.02 -14.09 -5.65
N CYS A 145 -6.96 -13.15 -4.70
CA CYS A 145 -7.29 -11.75 -4.89
C CYS A 145 -6.23 -10.84 -4.28
N VAL A 146 -5.70 -9.92 -5.09
CA VAL A 146 -4.75 -8.91 -4.62
C VAL A 146 -5.17 -7.52 -5.08
N VAL A 147 -5.25 -6.59 -4.15
CA VAL A 147 -5.52 -5.17 -4.43
C VAL A 147 -4.45 -4.33 -3.77
N VAL A 148 -3.60 -3.73 -4.60
CA VAL A 148 -2.53 -2.85 -4.17
C VAL A 148 -2.87 -1.44 -4.62
N ASN A 149 -2.76 -0.46 -3.72
CA ASN A 149 -2.68 0.93 -4.15
C ASN A 149 -1.30 1.52 -3.90
N ALA A 150 -0.93 2.47 -4.74
CA ALA A 150 0.35 3.15 -4.68
C ALA A 150 0.23 4.61 -5.12
N TYR A 151 1.08 5.46 -4.56
CA TYR A 151 1.22 6.84 -5.03
C TYR A 151 1.91 6.87 -6.38
N GLU A 152 1.33 7.59 -7.35
CA GLU A 152 1.97 7.96 -8.60
C GLU A 152 1.68 9.44 -8.86
N GLY A 153 2.73 10.26 -8.86
CA GLY A 153 2.62 11.70 -9.05
C GLY A 153 3.99 12.36 -8.96
N ASP A 154 4.03 13.68 -9.12
CA ASP A 154 5.24 14.49 -9.13
C ASP A 154 5.24 15.62 -8.09
N GLU A 155 4.31 15.56 -7.13
CA GLU A 155 4.15 16.51 -6.02
C GLU A 155 5.46 16.74 -5.24
N PHE A 156 6.33 15.73 -5.20
CA PHE A 156 7.60 15.77 -4.47
C PHE A 156 8.84 15.80 -5.38
N GLY A 157 8.67 16.09 -6.67
CA GLY A 157 9.74 16.01 -7.67
C GLY A 157 10.04 14.59 -8.13
N ARG A 158 10.91 14.45 -9.13
CA ARG A 158 11.26 13.14 -9.74
C ARG A 158 12.74 12.77 -9.62
N ASP A 159 13.59 13.70 -9.18
CA ASP A 159 15.04 13.59 -9.28
C ASP A 159 15.75 13.23 -7.96
N ASP A 160 15.01 13.00 -6.87
CA ASP A 160 15.59 12.45 -5.66
C ASP A 160 15.64 10.91 -5.68
N PRO A 161 16.54 10.28 -4.90
CA PRO A 161 16.69 8.83 -4.91
C PRO A 161 15.43 8.05 -4.51
N VAL A 162 14.59 8.61 -3.62
CA VAL A 162 13.33 7.97 -3.21
C VAL A 162 12.35 7.97 -4.37
N SER A 163 12.17 9.10 -5.06
CA SER A 163 11.29 9.18 -6.21
C SER A 163 11.71 8.24 -7.36
N ARG A 164 13.03 8.13 -7.64
CA ARG A 164 13.53 7.15 -8.62
C ARG A 164 13.24 5.71 -8.20
N ARG A 165 13.36 5.41 -6.90
CA ARG A 165 13.03 4.09 -6.36
C ARG A 165 11.53 3.81 -6.47
N GLU A 166 10.67 4.76 -6.08
CA GLU A 166 9.21 4.66 -6.23
C GLU A 166 8.80 4.38 -7.68
N GLN A 167 9.39 5.08 -8.66
CA GLN A 167 9.13 4.82 -10.09
C GLN A 167 9.57 3.42 -10.52
N THR A 168 10.65 2.90 -9.97
CA THR A 168 11.11 1.53 -10.25
C THR A 168 10.16 0.50 -9.65
N VAL A 169 9.70 0.72 -8.43
CA VAL A 169 8.68 -0.10 -7.75
C VAL A 169 7.37 -0.08 -8.53
N LEU A 170 6.88 1.09 -8.94
CA LEU A 170 5.65 1.22 -9.73
C LEU A 170 5.73 0.47 -11.05
N ARG A 171 6.83 0.62 -11.81
CA ARG A 171 7.04 -0.13 -13.06
C ARG A 171 6.99 -1.64 -12.82
N ARG A 172 7.60 -2.11 -11.73
CA ARG A 172 7.59 -3.52 -11.36
C ARG A 172 6.19 -4.00 -10.98
N LEU A 173 5.46 -3.27 -10.15
CA LEU A 173 4.08 -3.58 -9.78
C LEU A 173 3.16 -3.61 -11.01
N ARG A 174 3.23 -2.59 -11.87
CA ARG A 174 2.47 -2.54 -13.14
C ARG A 174 2.74 -3.73 -14.05
N SER A 175 3.97 -4.23 -14.08
CA SER A 175 4.33 -5.42 -14.88
C SER A 175 3.84 -6.74 -14.29
N TRP A 176 3.60 -6.79 -12.98
CA TRP A 176 3.20 -7.99 -12.26
C TRP A 176 1.68 -8.10 -12.11
N THR A 177 0.96 -6.97 -12.03
CA THR A 177 -0.50 -7.01 -11.89
C THR A 177 -1.19 -7.31 -13.21
N ASP A 178 -2.34 -8.01 -13.12
CA ASP A 178 -3.18 -8.30 -14.28
C ASP A 178 -3.88 -7.05 -14.81
N ARG A 179 -4.11 -6.10 -13.89
CA ARG A 179 -4.91 -4.89 -14.14
C ARG A 179 -4.29 -3.71 -13.42
N THR A 180 -4.29 -2.55 -14.09
CA THR A 180 -3.95 -1.26 -13.47
C THR A 180 -5.11 -0.30 -13.66
N ILE A 181 -5.52 0.38 -12.59
CA ILE A 181 -6.53 1.43 -12.58
C ILE A 181 -5.82 2.73 -12.23
N GLU A 182 -5.93 3.70 -13.13
CA GLU A 182 -5.36 5.03 -12.95
C GLU A 182 -6.46 6.01 -12.55
N LEU A 183 -6.25 6.73 -11.45
CA LEU A 183 -7.19 7.72 -10.94
C LEU A 183 -6.59 9.13 -11.09
N SER A 184 -7.40 10.06 -11.58
CA SER A 184 -7.05 11.46 -11.84
C SER A 184 -8.04 12.42 -11.20
#